data_AF-A0A813EP74-F1
#
_entry.id   AF-A0A813EP74-F1
#
_cell.length_a   1.000
_cell.length_b   1.000
_cell.length_c   1.000
_cell.angle_alpha   90.00
_cell.angle_beta   90.00
_cell.angle_gamma   90.00
#
_symmetry.space_group_name_H-M   'P 1'
#
loop_
_entity.id
_entity.type
_entity.pdbx_description
1 polymer ?
#
loop_
_entity_poly.entity_id
_entity_poly.type
_entity_poly.pdbx_seq_one_letter_code
_entity_poly.pdbx_strand_id
1 'polypeptide(L)'
;MAIARTSSDMCLNDRTSTALHSLQHPGSRMHQRGVSLATVMESGGRHFGPTACEIDHDAVSFPIEKYNTFISHTWRTGRLAKYAALLYYTSLLPALLFGLVAGILAFALQVNGILPMDPTLYGSLWCTGIGGCTCFATLASWARLVGLAESIRGTKVSYFFDRLCINQSDAVLKQAGIDSIGACLQNSDSMLVLWAPEYFTRLWCVFELAVFLEKSTNAKFKSLLKNSHPEMRQASMGAMLDLRHNSSATEINNGETVPARIVVETSARRTRNEIHDRKLMIVPVQVGVFSMASLVLGFFAAVCDGSVHMLADQLVEPLSALAFFLICMPLSRLVRRYSQIRLELNKQIAEFTVSQADCNVSEDREFIKAVITYLYSETLSEIDGIAAFEHALRSRVQQNVDKILGSRLTYPWRMALAGMFWQTIHGLDVVAALLVREHLADSDAVEGEAARPEQQSRSWSKG
;
A
#
# COMPACT_ATOMS: atom_id res chain seq x y z
N MET A 1 10.79 17.26 62.31
CA MET A 1 11.86 16.48 61.67
C MET A 1 11.49 15.00 61.74
N ALA A 2 10.79 14.49 60.71
CA ALA A 2 10.61 13.08 60.41
C ALA A 2 10.01 13.02 59.00
N ILE A 3 10.79 12.57 58.02
CA ILE A 3 10.40 12.46 56.62
C ILE A 3 9.79 11.07 56.42
N ALA A 4 8.50 11.04 56.10
CA ALA A 4 7.80 9.85 55.63
C ALA A 4 8.16 9.59 54.15
N ARG A 5 8.69 8.40 53.85
CA ARG A 5 8.79 7.86 52.48
C ARG A 5 7.54 7.05 52.17
N THR A 6 6.79 7.45 51.14
CA THR A 6 5.56 6.78 50.69
C THR A 6 5.81 5.88 49.49
N SER A 7 5.77 4.56 49.71
CA SER A 7 4.96 3.53 49.02
C SER A 7 4.76 3.49 47.47
N SER A 8 5.38 4.32 46.63
CA SER A 8 5.15 4.24 45.16
C SER A 8 6.00 3.19 44.42
N ASP A 9 7.12 2.75 45.01
CA ASP A 9 8.11 1.94 44.28
C ASP A 9 7.81 0.43 44.25
N MET A 10 6.84 -0.04 45.04
CA MET A 10 6.53 -1.47 45.16
C MET A 10 5.57 -2.00 44.08
N CYS A 11 4.85 -1.12 43.36
CA CYS A 11 3.87 -1.52 42.33
C CYS A 11 4.46 -1.62 40.91
N LEU A 12 5.70 -1.13 40.69
CA LEU A 12 6.40 -1.16 39.40
C LEU A 12 7.19 -2.46 39.18
N ASN A 13 7.71 -3.08 40.25
CA ASN A 13 8.50 -4.31 40.15
C ASN A 13 7.66 -5.58 39.91
N ASP A 14 6.38 -5.59 40.25
CA ASP A 14 5.52 -6.76 40.06
C ASP A 14 5.01 -6.88 38.61
N ARG A 15 4.78 -5.74 37.94
CA ARG A 15 4.31 -5.69 36.55
C ARG A 15 5.37 -6.11 35.52
N THR A 16 6.64 -5.87 35.79
CA THR A 16 7.77 -6.28 34.93
C THR A 16 8.06 -7.77 35.03
N SER A 17 7.85 -8.40 36.19
CA SER A 17 8.07 -9.83 36.41
C SER A 17 7.03 -10.71 35.68
N THR A 18 5.74 -10.32 35.70
CA THR A 18 4.67 -11.10 35.03
C THR A 18 4.75 -11.03 33.50
N ALA A 19 5.12 -9.88 32.92
CA ALA A 19 5.35 -9.74 31.48
C ALA A 19 6.55 -10.58 31.00
N LEU A 20 7.52 -10.82 31.88
CA LEU A 20 8.72 -11.57 31.58
C LEU A 20 8.57 -13.07 31.53
N HIS A 21 7.78 -13.59 32.47
CA HIS A 21 7.45 -15.00 32.48
C HIS A 21 6.69 -15.39 31.19
N SER A 22 6.00 -14.44 30.55
CA SER A 22 5.32 -14.65 29.26
C SER A 22 6.28 -14.77 28.07
N LEU A 23 7.50 -14.23 28.14
CA LEU A 23 8.48 -14.24 27.04
C LEU A 23 9.38 -15.50 27.03
N GLN A 24 9.59 -16.14 28.19
CA GLN A 24 10.48 -17.30 28.33
C GLN A 24 9.85 -18.66 28.07
N HIS A 25 8.52 -18.76 28.01
CA HIS A 25 7.89 -20.00 27.58
C HIS A 25 7.97 -20.13 26.06
N PRO A 26 8.41 -21.26 25.48
CA PRO A 26 8.27 -21.53 24.05
C PRO A 26 6.82 -21.48 23.52
N GLY A 27 5.82 -21.37 24.42
CA GLY A 27 4.43 -21.00 24.12
C GLY A 27 4.20 -19.50 23.85
N SER A 28 5.21 -18.63 23.99
CA SER A 28 5.13 -17.18 23.74
C SER A 28 5.03 -16.81 22.26
N ARG A 29 5.17 -17.78 21.35
CA ARG A 29 4.80 -17.63 19.92
C ARG A 29 3.33 -17.29 19.71
N MET A 30 2.49 -17.38 20.75
CA MET A 30 1.03 -17.24 20.70
C MET A 30 0.46 -15.90 20.20
N HIS A 31 1.25 -14.86 19.93
CA HIS A 31 0.69 -13.51 19.76
C HIS A 31 0.97 -12.83 18.42
N GLN A 32 1.65 -13.48 17.48
CA GLN A 32 1.70 -12.94 16.11
C GLN A 32 0.38 -13.19 15.40
N ARG A 33 -0.37 -12.12 15.17
CA ARG A 33 -1.68 -12.17 14.52
C ARG A 33 -1.63 -11.43 13.20
N GLY A 34 -2.20 -12.02 12.17
CA GLY A 34 -2.38 -11.44 10.85
C GLY A 34 -3.84 -11.08 10.60
N VAL A 35 -4.06 -10.20 9.63
CA VAL A 35 -5.39 -9.89 9.10
C VAL A 35 -5.44 -10.08 7.59
N SER A 36 -6.64 -10.31 7.08
CA SER A 36 -6.87 -10.36 5.63
C SER A 36 -6.94 -8.95 5.04
N LEU A 37 -6.68 -8.81 3.74
CA LEU A 37 -6.87 -7.54 3.04
C LEU A 37 -8.34 -7.07 3.11
N ALA A 38 -9.29 -8.00 3.01
CA ALA A 38 -10.72 -7.70 3.10
C ALA A 38 -11.07 -7.02 4.43
N THR A 39 -10.51 -7.51 5.53
CA THR A 39 -10.69 -6.94 6.88
C THR A 39 -10.08 -5.53 6.97
N VAL A 40 -8.85 -5.33 6.48
CA VAL A 40 -8.21 -3.99 6.47
C VAL A 40 -9.03 -2.98 5.67
N MET A 41 -9.62 -3.42 4.56
CA MET A 41 -10.42 -2.61 3.63
C MET A 41 -11.89 -2.46 4.05
N GLU A 42 -12.34 -3.09 5.13
CA GLU A 42 -13.74 -3.12 5.52
C GLU A 42 -14.31 -1.71 5.75
N SER A 43 -15.56 -1.49 5.32
CA SER A 43 -16.32 -0.25 5.50
C SER A 43 -15.54 1.02 5.12
N GLY A 44 -14.84 1.00 3.98
CA GLY A 44 -14.08 2.16 3.50
C GLY A 44 -12.81 2.43 4.31
N GLY A 45 -12.19 1.38 4.86
CA GLY A 45 -11.01 1.49 5.71
C GLY A 45 -11.36 2.04 7.09
N ARG A 46 -12.46 1.56 7.71
CA ARG A 46 -12.92 2.04 9.02
C ARG A 46 -11.83 1.99 10.09
N HIS A 47 -10.94 1.00 10.01
CA HIS A 47 -9.87 0.76 10.97
C HIS A 47 -8.74 1.82 10.91
N PHE A 48 -8.69 2.64 9.86
CA PHE A 48 -7.80 3.80 9.79
C PHE A 48 -8.34 5.07 10.47
N GLY A 49 -9.62 5.09 10.87
CA GLY A 49 -10.25 6.24 11.52
C GLY A 49 -9.99 6.28 13.04
N PRO A 50 -10.17 7.40 13.75
CA PRO A 50 -9.87 7.50 15.19
C PRO A 50 -10.86 6.73 16.10
N THR A 51 -11.99 6.25 15.58
CA THR A 51 -13.09 5.74 16.40
C THR A 51 -12.70 4.48 17.16
N ALA A 52 -12.70 4.56 18.49
CA ALA A 52 -12.48 3.45 19.42
C ALA A 52 -13.69 2.50 19.47
N CYS A 53 -14.06 1.92 18.33
CA CYS A 53 -14.91 0.75 18.38
C CYS A 53 -14.09 -0.35 19.03
N GLU A 54 -14.62 -0.98 20.07
CA GLU A 54 -14.04 -2.18 20.65
C GLU A 54 -13.91 -3.22 19.55
N ILE A 55 -12.67 -3.62 19.26
CA ILE A 55 -12.39 -4.59 18.22
C ILE A 55 -12.29 -5.94 18.92
N ASP A 56 -13.21 -6.84 18.58
CA ASP A 56 -13.02 -8.25 18.89
C ASP A 56 -11.86 -8.77 18.04
N HIS A 57 -10.67 -8.78 18.64
CA HIS A 57 -9.43 -9.18 18.00
C HIS A 57 -9.47 -10.63 17.52
N ASP A 58 -10.21 -11.50 18.20
CA ASP A 58 -10.35 -12.90 17.83
C ASP A 58 -11.27 -13.10 16.63
N ALA A 59 -12.22 -12.20 16.42
CA ALA A 59 -13.07 -12.20 15.23
C ALA A 59 -12.34 -11.66 13.97
N VAL A 60 -11.46 -10.66 14.11
CA VAL A 60 -10.90 -9.94 12.95
C VAL A 60 -9.51 -10.38 12.51
N SER A 61 -8.75 -11.02 13.40
CA SER A 61 -7.36 -11.41 13.16
C SER A 61 -7.13 -12.87 13.52
N PHE A 62 -6.10 -13.49 12.95
CA PHE A 62 -5.81 -14.91 13.12
C PHE A 62 -4.33 -15.14 13.44
N PRO A 63 -3.97 -16.18 14.21
CA PRO A 63 -2.58 -16.48 14.51
C PRO A 63 -1.81 -16.82 13.23
N ILE A 64 -0.59 -16.30 13.11
CA ILE A 64 0.30 -16.56 11.97
C ILE A 64 1.75 -16.67 12.41
N GLU A 65 2.55 -17.35 11.61
CA GLU A 65 4.01 -17.41 11.80
C GLU A 65 4.75 -16.38 10.94
N LYS A 66 4.14 -15.98 9.82
CA LYS A 66 4.76 -15.14 8.80
C LYS A 66 3.74 -14.20 8.17
N TYR A 67 4.18 -12.97 7.89
CA TYR A 67 3.41 -11.95 7.21
C TYR A 67 3.79 -11.88 5.73
N ASN A 68 2.81 -11.80 4.84
CA ASN A 68 3.09 -11.48 3.45
C ASN A 68 3.44 -9.99 3.29
N THR A 69 2.73 -9.11 4.01
CA THR A 69 2.93 -7.66 3.92
C THR A 69 2.78 -6.97 5.26
N PHE A 70 3.75 -6.14 5.63
CA PHE A 70 3.66 -5.19 6.74
C PHE A 70 3.11 -3.86 6.22
N ILE A 71 1.98 -3.38 6.75
CA ILE A 71 1.41 -2.08 6.37
C ILE A 71 1.91 -1.01 7.33
N SER A 72 2.84 -0.15 6.89
CA SER A 72 3.24 1.03 7.66
C SER A 72 2.58 2.29 7.14
N HIS A 73 2.14 3.13 8.06
CA HIS A 73 1.36 4.32 7.75
C HIS A 73 1.42 5.34 8.90
N THR A 74 1.04 6.58 8.60
CA THR A 74 0.88 7.62 9.64
C THR A 74 -0.58 7.75 10.09
N TRP A 75 -0.83 7.87 11.38
CA TRP A 75 -2.17 8.06 11.93
C TRP A 75 -2.76 9.46 11.63
N ARG A 76 -1.92 10.44 11.27
CA ARG A 76 -2.35 11.83 10.96
C ARG A 76 -3.16 11.94 9.66
N THR A 77 -2.91 11.06 8.70
CA THR A 77 -3.62 11.09 7.41
C THR A 77 -5.03 10.51 7.52
N GLY A 78 -6.01 11.18 6.89
CA GLY A 78 -7.39 10.74 6.87
C GLY A 78 -7.60 9.33 6.31
N ARG A 79 -8.56 8.59 6.88
CA ARG A 79 -8.85 7.19 6.54
C ARG A 79 -9.12 6.96 5.05
N LEU A 80 -9.89 7.86 4.42
CA LEU A 80 -10.30 7.69 3.02
C LEU A 80 -9.13 7.79 2.05
N ALA A 81 -8.11 8.61 2.38
CA ALA A 81 -6.91 8.71 1.56
C ALA A 81 -6.09 7.42 1.59
N LYS A 82 -5.95 6.79 2.77
CA LYS A 82 -5.30 5.48 2.93
C LYS A 82 -6.08 4.37 2.22
N TYR A 83 -7.41 4.37 2.38
CA TYR A 83 -8.30 3.44 1.69
C TYR A 83 -8.20 3.57 0.16
N ALA A 84 -8.23 4.80 -0.38
CA ALA A 84 -8.05 5.06 -1.80
C ALA A 84 -6.66 4.62 -2.30
N ALA A 85 -5.61 4.82 -1.50
CA ALA A 85 -4.26 4.33 -1.79
C ALA A 85 -4.21 2.80 -1.91
N LEU A 86 -4.88 2.11 -0.99
CA LEU A 86 -4.98 0.65 -1.02
C LEU A 86 -5.82 0.15 -2.19
N LEU A 87 -6.94 0.80 -2.53
CA LEU A 87 -7.71 0.49 -3.74
C LEU A 87 -6.87 0.65 -5.01
N TYR A 88 -6.19 1.79 -5.12
CA TYR A 88 -5.26 2.06 -6.24
C TYR A 88 -4.19 0.97 -6.36
N TYR A 89 -3.60 0.57 -5.24
CA TYR A 89 -2.51 -0.38 -5.22
C TYR A 89 -2.97 -1.83 -5.50
N THR A 90 -4.07 -2.26 -4.88
CA THR A 90 -4.50 -3.67 -4.89
C THR A 90 -5.55 -3.99 -5.95
N SER A 91 -6.44 -3.04 -6.24
CA SER A 91 -7.72 -3.31 -6.91
C SER A 91 -7.86 -2.64 -8.28
N LEU A 92 -7.07 -1.59 -8.56
CA LEU A 92 -7.19 -0.83 -9.82
C LEU A 92 -6.94 -1.70 -11.05
N LEU A 93 -5.82 -2.43 -11.12
CA LEU A 93 -5.49 -3.21 -12.31
C LEU A 93 -6.54 -4.31 -12.61
N PRO A 94 -6.93 -5.15 -11.64
CA PRO A 94 -8.04 -6.08 -11.84
C PRO A 94 -9.32 -5.38 -12.31
N ALA A 95 -9.70 -4.26 -11.68
CA ALA A 95 -10.89 -3.50 -12.05
C ALA A 95 -10.87 -3.06 -13.53
N LEU A 96 -9.75 -2.51 -13.99
CA LEU A 96 -9.59 -2.12 -15.40
C LEU A 96 -9.66 -3.34 -16.33
N LEU A 97 -9.05 -4.47 -15.97
CA LEU A 97 -9.07 -5.67 -16.81
C LEU A 97 -10.47 -6.28 -16.91
N PHE A 98 -11.17 -6.46 -15.79
CA PHE A 98 -12.53 -7.00 -15.78
C PHE A 98 -13.52 -6.05 -16.46
N GLY A 99 -13.37 -4.74 -16.25
CA GLY A 99 -14.16 -3.75 -16.97
C GLY A 99 -13.93 -3.78 -18.48
N LEU A 100 -12.68 -3.94 -18.92
CA LEU A 100 -12.34 -4.04 -20.34
C LEU A 100 -12.94 -5.30 -20.97
N VAL A 101 -12.78 -6.46 -20.31
CA VAL A 101 -13.36 -7.73 -20.79
C VAL A 101 -14.89 -7.64 -20.89
N ALA A 102 -15.55 -7.04 -19.91
CA ALA A 102 -16.99 -6.84 -19.94
C ALA A 102 -17.42 -5.87 -21.05
N GLY A 103 -16.64 -4.81 -21.30
CA GLY A 103 -16.86 -3.89 -22.43
C GLY A 103 -16.71 -4.59 -23.79
N ILE A 104 -15.69 -5.43 -23.96
CA ILE A 104 -15.51 -6.23 -25.19
C ILE A 104 -16.66 -7.24 -25.38
N LEU A 105 -17.14 -7.85 -24.30
CA LEU A 105 -18.29 -8.74 -24.38
C LEU A 105 -19.56 -7.99 -24.77
N ALA A 106 -19.80 -6.80 -24.21
CA ALA A 106 -20.92 -5.94 -24.61
C ALA A 106 -20.83 -5.54 -26.08
N PHE A 107 -19.65 -5.16 -26.56
CA PHE A 107 -19.38 -4.89 -27.97
C PHE A 107 -19.77 -6.09 -28.85
N ALA A 108 -19.31 -7.30 -28.51
CA ALA A 108 -19.61 -8.51 -29.27
C ALA A 108 -21.12 -8.80 -29.29
N LEU A 109 -21.80 -8.72 -28.13
CA LEU A 109 -23.25 -8.93 -28.05
C LEU A 109 -24.03 -7.90 -28.87
N GLN A 110 -23.56 -6.65 -28.92
CA GLN A 110 -24.18 -5.60 -29.72
C GLN A 110 -24.03 -5.84 -31.23
N VAL A 111 -22.82 -6.15 -31.70
CA VAL A 111 -22.57 -6.43 -33.13
C VAL A 111 -23.34 -7.67 -33.62
N ASN A 112 -23.63 -8.62 -32.73
CA ASN A 112 -24.46 -9.79 -33.04
C ASN A 112 -25.98 -9.55 -32.87
N GLY A 113 -26.42 -8.30 -32.65
CA GLY A 113 -27.84 -7.94 -32.50
C GLY A 113 -28.53 -8.47 -31.24
N ILE A 114 -27.76 -8.95 -30.25
CA ILE A 114 -28.30 -9.45 -28.98
C ILE A 114 -28.62 -8.29 -28.04
N LEU A 115 -27.75 -7.28 -27.99
CA LEU A 115 -28.04 -6.05 -27.27
C LEU A 115 -28.77 -5.07 -28.20
N PRO A 116 -29.87 -4.44 -27.73
CA PRO A 116 -30.66 -3.56 -28.57
C PRO A 116 -29.85 -2.32 -28.93
N MET A 117 -29.92 -1.93 -30.19
CA MET A 117 -29.40 -0.67 -30.68
C MET A 117 -30.53 0.07 -31.38
N ASP A 118 -30.75 1.31 -30.98
CA ASP A 118 -31.67 2.18 -31.69
C ASP A 118 -30.96 2.71 -32.94
N PRO A 119 -31.42 2.37 -34.16
CA PRO A 119 -30.78 2.80 -35.40
C PRO A 119 -30.88 4.32 -35.62
N THR A 120 -31.76 5.02 -34.88
CA THR A 120 -31.87 6.48 -34.95
C THR A 120 -30.78 7.20 -34.16
N LEU A 121 -30.04 6.49 -33.31
CA LEU A 121 -29.00 7.05 -32.46
C LEU A 121 -27.63 6.77 -33.08
N TYR A 122 -26.79 7.80 -33.13
CA TYR A 122 -25.43 7.72 -33.70
C TYR A 122 -24.43 6.94 -32.83
N GLY A 123 -24.85 6.40 -31.68
CA GLY A 123 -23.97 5.74 -30.73
C GLY A 123 -24.69 4.79 -29.77
N SER A 124 -23.89 3.98 -29.08
CA SER A 124 -24.31 3.07 -28.00
C SER A 124 -23.60 3.44 -26.70
N LEU A 125 -24.15 3.03 -25.56
CA LEU A 125 -23.52 3.18 -24.25
C LEU A 125 -23.33 1.83 -23.55
N TRP A 126 -23.50 0.72 -24.27
CA TRP A 126 -23.45 -0.62 -23.69
C TRP A 126 -22.03 -0.96 -23.21
N CYS A 127 -20.99 -0.67 -24.01
CA CYS A 127 -19.62 -0.96 -23.64
C CYS A 127 -19.19 -0.09 -22.47
N THR A 128 -19.42 1.23 -22.55
CA THR A 128 -19.11 2.20 -21.48
C THR A 128 -19.87 1.90 -20.21
N GLY A 129 -21.17 1.64 -20.29
CA GLY A 129 -22.03 1.32 -19.15
C GLY A 129 -21.64 0.00 -18.49
N ILE A 130 -21.64 -1.11 -19.23
CA ILE A 130 -21.34 -2.45 -18.67
C ILE A 130 -19.89 -2.53 -18.21
N GLY A 131 -18.94 -2.05 -19.03
CA GLY A 131 -17.52 -2.05 -18.69
C GLY A 131 -17.20 -1.14 -17.50
N GLY A 132 -17.78 0.05 -17.45
CA GLY A 132 -17.65 0.98 -16.33
C GLY A 132 -18.24 0.45 -15.03
N CYS A 133 -19.48 -0.04 -15.06
CA CYS A 133 -20.13 -0.66 -13.91
C CYS A 133 -19.34 -1.87 -13.39
N THR A 134 -18.85 -2.74 -14.29
CA THR A 134 -18.02 -3.89 -13.92
C THR A 134 -16.70 -3.44 -13.30
N CYS A 135 -16.06 -2.40 -13.84
CA CYS A 135 -14.85 -1.81 -13.28
C CYS A 135 -15.09 -1.31 -11.85
N PHE A 136 -16.12 -0.51 -11.59
CA PHE A 136 -16.42 0.00 -10.24
C PHE A 136 -16.85 -1.11 -9.28
N ALA A 137 -17.66 -2.06 -9.73
CA ALA A 137 -18.05 -3.22 -8.93
C ALA A 137 -16.83 -4.05 -8.54
N THR A 138 -15.91 -4.31 -9.48
CA THR A 138 -14.66 -5.02 -9.22
C THR A 138 -13.79 -4.23 -8.25
N LEU A 139 -13.61 -2.93 -8.47
CA LEU A 139 -12.81 -2.06 -7.61
C LEU A 139 -13.31 -2.07 -6.16
N ALA A 140 -14.62 -2.02 -5.95
CA ALA A 140 -15.24 -2.00 -4.63
C ALA A 140 -15.27 -3.39 -3.95
N SER A 141 -15.31 -4.47 -4.72
CA SER A 141 -15.44 -5.83 -4.19
C SER A 141 -14.15 -6.66 -4.22
N TRP A 142 -13.09 -6.17 -4.87
CA TRP A 142 -11.86 -6.94 -5.10
C TRP A 142 -11.27 -7.54 -3.83
N ALA A 143 -11.17 -6.77 -2.75
CA ALA A 143 -10.62 -7.28 -1.49
C ALA A 143 -11.43 -8.47 -0.93
N ARG A 144 -12.76 -8.45 -1.11
CA ARG A 144 -13.65 -9.57 -0.73
C ARG A 144 -13.50 -10.76 -1.66
N LEU A 145 -13.37 -10.51 -2.97
CA LEU A 145 -13.13 -11.57 -3.96
C LEU A 145 -11.79 -12.28 -3.71
N VAL A 146 -10.75 -11.54 -3.36
CA VAL A 146 -9.45 -12.10 -2.94
C VAL A 146 -9.61 -12.93 -1.68
N GLY A 147 -10.31 -12.42 -0.65
CA GLY A 147 -10.58 -13.20 0.57
C GLY A 147 -11.37 -14.48 0.31
N LEU A 148 -12.34 -14.46 -0.61
CA LEU A 148 -13.07 -15.65 -1.03
C LEU A 148 -12.16 -16.64 -1.77
N ALA A 149 -11.34 -16.16 -2.71
CA ALA A 149 -10.38 -16.99 -3.43
C ALA A 149 -9.34 -17.63 -2.50
N GLU A 150 -8.88 -16.90 -1.48
CA GLU A 150 -8.00 -17.41 -0.42
C GLU A 150 -8.69 -18.50 0.41
N SER A 151 -9.95 -18.28 0.78
CA SER A 151 -10.77 -19.28 1.49
C SER A 151 -10.91 -20.57 0.68
N ILE A 152 -11.19 -20.47 -0.62
CA ILE A 152 -11.33 -21.62 -1.53
C ILE A 152 -9.99 -22.36 -1.71
N ARG A 153 -8.87 -21.63 -1.81
CA ARG A 153 -7.53 -22.21 -2.00
C ARG A 153 -6.91 -22.75 -0.71
N GLY A 154 -7.47 -22.42 0.45
CA GLY A 154 -6.86 -22.72 1.75
C GLY A 154 -5.56 -21.95 2.03
N THR A 155 -5.23 -20.95 1.20
CA THR A 155 -4.03 -20.11 1.35
C THR A 155 -4.46 -18.73 1.81
N LYS A 156 -4.13 -18.34 3.05
CA LYS A 156 -4.44 -17.00 3.58
C LYS A 156 -3.29 -16.05 3.30
N VAL A 157 -3.57 -14.90 2.68
CA VAL A 157 -2.58 -13.82 2.60
C VAL A 157 -2.71 -12.98 3.87
N SER A 158 -1.63 -12.93 4.63
CA SER A 158 -1.59 -12.26 5.93
C SER A 158 -0.95 -10.88 5.82
N TYR A 159 -1.62 -9.89 6.40
CA TYR A 159 -1.14 -8.54 6.55
C TYR A 159 -0.90 -8.26 8.03
N PHE A 160 0.20 -7.57 8.34
CA PHE A 160 0.34 -6.91 9.64
C PHE A 160 -0.25 -5.51 9.53
N PHE A 161 -1.23 -5.23 10.38
CA PHE A 161 -1.80 -3.90 10.55
C PHE A 161 -1.94 -3.66 12.06
N ASP A 162 -1.08 -2.78 12.58
CA ASP A 162 -0.87 -2.51 14.02
C ASP A 162 -2.16 -2.55 14.84
N ARG A 163 -3.19 -1.81 14.42
CA ARG A 163 -4.43 -1.70 15.16
C ARG A 163 -5.23 -2.99 15.26
N LEU A 164 -5.20 -3.83 14.23
CA LEU A 164 -5.97 -5.09 14.22
C LEU A 164 -5.17 -6.25 14.80
N CYS A 165 -3.85 -6.23 14.60
CA CYS A 165 -2.94 -7.29 15.01
C CYS A 165 -2.51 -7.18 16.49
N ILE A 166 -2.51 -5.97 17.06
CA ILE A 166 -2.18 -5.72 18.47
C ILE A 166 -3.48 -5.50 19.23
N ASN A 167 -3.66 -6.21 20.35
CA ASN A 167 -4.81 -6.01 21.24
C ASN A 167 -4.84 -4.56 21.74
N GLN A 168 -5.89 -3.80 21.40
CA GLN A 168 -6.00 -2.38 21.76
C GLN A 168 -6.64 -2.15 23.13
N SER A 169 -7.37 -3.15 23.64
CA SER A 169 -8.19 -3.04 24.86
C SER A 169 -7.43 -3.46 26.11
N ASP A 170 -6.66 -4.55 26.04
CA ASP A 170 -5.84 -5.05 27.15
C ASP A 170 -4.45 -4.41 27.12
N ALA A 171 -4.11 -3.64 28.16
CA ALA A 171 -2.84 -2.92 28.23
C ALA A 171 -1.60 -3.83 28.24
N VAL A 172 -1.69 -5.02 28.86
CA VAL A 172 -0.58 -5.98 28.93
C VAL A 172 -0.36 -6.61 27.56
N LEU A 173 -1.44 -7.07 26.91
CA LEU A 173 -1.36 -7.64 25.56
C LEU A 173 -0.99 -6.58 24.52
N LYS A 174 -1.42 -5.33 24.70
CA LYS A 174 -1.01 -4.20 23.86
C LYS A 174 0.50 -3.99 23.93
N GLN A 175 1.04 -3.93 25.14
CA GLN A 175 2.47 -3.76 25.34
C GLN A 175 3.26 -4.92 24.76
N ALA A 176 2.83 -6.16 25.00
CA ALA A 176 3.44 -7.35 24.40
C ALA A 176 3.39 -7.32 22.86
N GLY A 177 2.29 -6.84 22.29
CA GLY A 177 2.16 -6.64 20.84
C GLY A 177 3.12 -5.58 20.31
N ILE A 178 3.27 -4.44 21.00
CA ILE A 178 4.24 -3.38 20.67
C ILE A 178 5.68 -3.92 20.73
N ASP A 179 6.02 -4.63 21.80
CA ASP A 179 7.32 -5.28 21.98
C ASP A 179 7.63 -6.30 20.87
N SER A 180 6.58 -6.87 20.24
CA SER A 180 6.70 -7.84 19.15
C SER A 180 6.77 -7.23 17.73
N ILE A 181 6.64 -5.90 17.57
CA ILE A 181 6.64 -5.24 16.24
C ILE A 181 7.94 -5.55 15.47
N GLY A 182 9.08 -5.54 16.17
CA GLY A 182 10.37 -5.88 15.58
C GLY A 182 10.38 -7.30 14.98
N ALA A 183 9.75 -8.27 15.65
CA ALA A 183 9.60 -9.62 15.12
C ALA A 183 8.62 -9.67 13.94
N CYS A 184 7.54 -8.87 13.97
CA CYS A 184 6.59 -8.79 12.86
C CYS A 184 7.25 -8.24 11.59
N LEU A 185 8.07 -7.19 11.69
CA LEU A 185 8.87 -6.66 10.59
C LEU A 185 9.83 -7.71 10.02
N GLN A 186 10.50 -8.47 10.90
CA GLN A 186 11.42 -9.52 10.47
C GLN A 186 10.74 -10.66 9.71
N ASN A 187 9.55 -11.04 10.18
CA ASN A 187 8.73 -12.10 9.62
C ASN A 187 7.86 -11.63 8.44
N SER A 188 8.07 -10.40 7.93
CA SER A 188 7.35 -9.86 6.78
C SER A 188 8.14 -10.01 5.49
N ASP A 189 7.51 -10.57 4.45
CA ASP A 189 8.11 -10.70 3.11
C ASP A 189 8.22 -9.36 2.37
N SER A 190 7.28 -8.46 2.64
CA SER A 190 7.19 -7.15 2.02
C SER A 190 6.71 -6.09 3.00
N MET A 191 6.99 -4.83 2.70
CA MET A 191 6.51 -3.68 3.45
C MET A 191 5.78 -2.72 2.50
N LEU A 192 4.53 -2.43 2.80
CA LEU A 192 3.70 -1.47 2.10
C LEU A 192 3.61 -0.19 2.93
N VAL A 193 4.27 0.85 2.45
CA VAL A 193 4.27 2.19 3.05
C VAL A 193 3.18 3.03 2.39
N LEU A 194 2.12 3.32 3.14
CA LEU A 194 1.10 4.31 2.75
C LEU A 194 1.64 5.71 3.06
N TRP A 195 2.48 6.21 2.17
CA TRP A 195 3.21 7.45 2.38
C TRP A 195 2.29 8.66 2.32
N ALA A 196 2.47 9.55 3.29
CA ALA A 196 1.90 10.88 3.33
C ALA A 196 3.00 11.87 3.76
N PRO A 197 2.80 13.19 3.59
CA PRO A 197 3.82 14.18 3.92
C PRO A 197 4.24 14.14 5.39
N GLU A 198 3.40 13.63 6.29
CA GLU A 198 3.71 13.48 7.71
C GLU A 198 4.38 12.13 8.05
N TYR A 199 4.74 11.31 7.06
CA TYR A 199 5.31 9.98 7.30
C TYR A 199 6.74 10.08 7.84
N PHE A 200 7.62 10.80 7.13
CA PHE A 200 9.01 10.98 7.56
C PHE A 200 9.17 11.95 8.72
N THR A 201 8.11 12.67 9.10
CA THR A 201 8.12 13.45 10.34
C THR A 201 7.94 12.58 11.57
N ARG A 202 7.60 11.28 11.47
CA ARG A 202 7.35 10.41 12.63
C ARG A 202 8.50 9.44 12.84
N LEU A 203 9.19 9.55 13.99
CA LEU A 203 10.37 8.76 14.30
C LEU A 203 10.11 7.26 14.23
N TRP A 204 8.98 6.80 14.78
CA TRP A 204 8.60 5.38 14.78
C TRP A 204 8.42 4.82 13.35
N CYS A 205 7.73 5.54 12.46
CA CYS A 205 7.49 5.09 11.08
C CYS A 205 8.79 4.95 10.28
N VAL A 206 9.75 5.83 10.53
CA VAL A 206 11.07 5.80 9.87
C VAL A 206 11.95 4.71 10.46
N PHE A 207 11.88 4.50 11.77
CA PHE A 207 12.54 3.39 12.45
C PHE A 207 12.07 2.03 11.91
N GLU A 208 10.75 1.81 11.77
CA GLU A 208 10.19 0.59 11.16
C GLU A 208 10.75 0.33 9.76
N LEU A 209 10.80 1.39 8.93
CA LEU A 209 11.32 1.32 7.57
C LEU A 209 12.80 0.94 7.54
N ALA A 210 13.61 1.56 8.40
CA ALA A 210 15.03 1.25 8.50
C ALA A 210 15.27 -0.19 8.97
N VAL A 211 14.57 -0.63 10.02
CA VAL A 211 14.66 -2.00 10.54
C VAL A 211 14.23 -3.03 9.49
N PHE A 212 13.21 -2.72 8.68
CA PHE A 212 12.79 -3.60 7.59
C PHE A 212 13.88 -3.76 6.51
N LEU A 213 14.54 -2.65 6.14
CA LEU A 213 15.59 -2.62 5.12
C LEU A 213 16.94 -3.16 5.60
N GLU A 214 17.21 -3.12 6.90
CA GLU A 214 18.48 -3.54 7.46
C GLU A 214 18.57 -5.07 7.54
N LYS A 215 19.26 -5.64 6.56
CA LYS A 215 19.39 -7.08 6.39
C LYS A 215 20.42 -7.73 7.31
N SER A 216 21.51 -7.02 7.62
CA SER A 216 22.64 -7.50 8.45
C SER A 216 22.37 -7.39 9.95
N THR A 217 21.52 -6.43 10.36
CA THR A 217 21.08 -6.35 11.75
C THR A 217 20.15 -7.49 12.13
N ASN A 218 19.65 -8.34 11.23
CA ASN A 218 18.86 -9.50 11.65
C ASN A 218 19.59 -10.37 12.68
N ALA A 219 20.91 -10.53 12.61
CA ALA A 219 21.65 -11.28 13.63
C ALA A 219 21.79 -10.49 14.94
N LYS A 220 22.25 -9.23 14.87
CA LYS A 220 22.45 -8.34 16.03
C LYS A 220 21.14 -7.96 16.74
N PHE A 221 20.10 -7.70 15.96
CA PHE A 221 18.75 -7.36 16.43
C PHE A 221 18.03 -8.60 16.97
N LYS A 222 18.23 -9.78 16.38
CA LYS A 222 17.74 -11.03 16.98
C LYS A 222 18.48 -11.35 18.29
N SER A 223 19.78 -11.08 18.39
CA SER A 223 20.48 -11.17 19.67
C SER A 223 20.01 -10.11 20.66
N LEU A 224 19.72 -8.87 20.23
CA LEU A 224 19.09 -7.88 21.09
C LEU A 224 17.76 -8.38 21.63
N LEU A 225 16.83 -8.77 20.76
CA LEU A 225 15.50 -9.20 21.18
C LEU A 225 15.56 -10.43 22.10
N LYS A 226 16.54 -11.32 21.88
CA LYS A 226 16.75 -12.50 22.71
C LYS A 226 17.39 -12.16 24.06
N ASN A 227 18.25 -11.14 24.09
CA ASN A 227 19.03 -10.74 25.27
C ASN A 227 18.39 -9.57 26.03
N SER A 228 17.42 -8.86 25.44
CA SER A 228 16.62 -7.81 26.06
C SER A 228 15.62 -8.44 27.02
N HIS A 229 16.17 -9.12 28.02
CA HIS A 229 15.60 -9.31 29.33
C HIS A 229 15.27 -7.92 29.93
N PRO A 230 14.27 -7.82 30.81
CA PRO A 230 13.81 -6.55 31.39
C PRO A 230 14.89 -5.92 32.27
N GLU A 231 15.81 -6.73 32.77
CA GLU A 231 16.95 -6.29 33.54
C GLU A 231 17.86 -5.39 32.71
N MET A 232 17.91 -5.55 31.38
CA MET A 232 18.58 -4.56 30.51
C MET A 232 17.73 -3.31 30.26
N ARG A 233 16.39 -3.35 30.31
CA ARG A 233 15.61 -2.08 30.30
C ARG A 233 15.84 -1.29 31.59
N GLN A 234 15.93 -1.96 32.74
CA GLN A 234 16.29 -1.31 34.01
C GLN A 234 17.77 -0.93 34.09
N ALA A 235 18.69 -1.78 33.61
CA ALA A 235 20.13 -1.56 33.69
C ALA A 235 20.67 -0.66 32.57
N SER A 236 20.08 -0.61 31.37
CA SER A 236 20.47 0.37 30.34
C SER A 236 19.99 1.77 30.69
N MET A 237 18.84 1.90 31.36
CA MET A 237 18.37 3.21 31.86
C MET A 237 19.15 3.63 33.13
N GLY A 238 19.54 2.69 33.98
CA GLY A 238 20.42 2.92 35.13
C GLY A 238 21.88 3.21 34.76
N ALA A 239 22.50 2.39 33.91
CA ALA A 239 23.89 2.54 33.50
C ALA A 239 24.14 3.74 32.58
N MET A 240 23.15 4.17 31.79
CA MET A 240 23.26 5.38 30.97
C MET A 240 23.13 6.67 31.80
N LEU A 241 22.47 6.60 32.97
CA LEU A 241 22.48 7.68 33.97
C LEU A 241 23.77 7.67 34.81
N ASP A 242 24.31 6.50 35.16
CA ASP A 242 25.57 6.38 35.91
C ASP A 242 26.82 6.72 35.08
N LEU A 243 26.82 6.48 33.77
CA LEU A 243 27.92 6.89 32.87
C LEU A 243 28.00 8.40 32.66
N ARG A 244 26.99 9.17 33.10
CA ARG A 244 27.03 10.65 33.10
C ARG A 244 27.63 11.24 34.39
N HIS A 245 27.90 10.42 35.40
CA HIS A 245 28.49 10.87 36.68
C HIS A 245 29.90 10.36 36.94
N ASN A 246 30.43 9.44 36.14
CA ASN A 246 31.79 8.89 36.34
C ASN A 246 32.76 9.10 35.17
N SER A 247 32.62 10.19 34.42
CA SER A 247 33.69 10.63 33.51
C SER A 247 34.66 11.56 34.25
N SER A 248 35.41 11.00 35.19
CA SER A 248 36.59 11.60 35.80
C SER A 248 37.58 10.50 36.14
N ALA A 249 38.62 10.41 35.30
CA ALA A 249 39.90 9.74 35.54
C ALA A 249 39.88 8.24 35.88
N THR A 250 40.33 7.41 34.93
CA THR A 250 41.40 6.42 35.24
C THR A 250 42.08 5.92 33.96
N GLU A 251 43.38 6.19 33.86
CA GLU A 251 44.33 5.51 32.98
C GLU A 251 44.47 4.05 33.42
N ILE A 252 44.44 3.09 32.50
CA ILE A 252 45.05 1.76 32.73
C ILE A 252 45.82 1.28 31.49
N ASN A 253 47.02 0.83 31.84
CA ASN A 253 48.14 0.23 31.15
C ASN A 253 47.88 -0.95 30.22
N ASN A 254 48.88 -1.13 29.34
CA ASN A 254 49.04 -2.18 28.33
C ASN A 254 49.18 -3.61 28.89
N GLY A 255 48.72 -4.56 28.09
CA GLY A 255 49.47 -5.79 27.81
C GLY A 255 48.74 -7.10 28.11
N GLU A 256 48.13 -7.72 27.09
CA GLU A 256 48.16 -9.17 26.91
C GLU A 256 47.59 -9.57 25.53
N THR A 257 48.39 -10.24 24.73
CA THR A 257 48.01 -10.80 23.42
C THR A 257 47.42 -12.21 23.60
N VAL A 258 46.18 -12.41 23.19
CA VAL A 258 45.54 -13.73 23.10
C VAL A 258 45.37 -14.12 21.63
N PRO A 259 45.82 -15.32 21.18
CA PRO A 259 45.58 -15.77 19.82
C PRO A 259 44.26 -16.56 19.75
N ALA A 260 43.29 -16.05 19.00
CA ALA A 260 42.06 -16.78 18.70
C ALA A 260 41.88 -16.92 17.19
N ARG A 261 42.57 -17.91 16.61
CA ARG A 261 42.25 -18.46 15.28
C ARG A 261 41.28 -19.62 15.49
N ILE A 262 39.99 -19.30 15.64
CA ILE A 262 38.92 -20.30 15.69
C ILE A 262 38.13 -20.22 14.38
N VAL A 263 38.16 -21.37 13.70
CA VAL A 263 37.42 -21.82 12.53
C VAL A 263 36.01 -21.23 12.44
N VAL A 264 35.82 -20.27 11.54
CA VAL A 264 34.51 -19.81 11.06
C VAL A 264 34.52 -19.88 9.52
N GLU A 265 34.49 -21.08 8.95
CA GLU A 265 34.47 -21.20 7.48
C GLU A 265 33.57 -22.28 6.88
N THR A 266 32.76 -22.98 7.68
CA THR A 266 31.88 -24.05 7.13
C THR A 266 30.37 -23.79 7.24
N SER A 267 29.92 -22.71 7.90
CA SER A 267 28.49 -22.32 7.90
C SER A 267 28.13 -21.20 6.90
N ALA A 268 29.11 -20.61 6.21
CA ALA A 268 28.89 -19.47 5.31
C ALA A 268 28.42 -19.86 3.89
N ARG A 269 28.42 -21.16 3.54
CA ARG A 269 28.13 -21.61 2.17
C ARG A 269 26.68 -22.05 1.92
N ARG A 270 25.84 -22.16 2.96
CA ARG A 270 24.44 -22.65 2.84
C ARG A 270 23.35 -21.58 2.92
N THR A 271 23.68 -20.29 3.09
CA THR A 271 22.69 -19.20 3.24
C THR A 271 22.78 -18.12 2.15
N ARG A 272 23.60 -18.31 1.11
CA ARG A 272 23.79 -17.28 0.07
C ARG A 272 22.71 -17.26 -1.02
N ASN A 273 21.87 -18.29 -1.12
CA ASN A 273 20.99 -18.48 -2.28
C ASN A 273 19.51 -18.13 -2.06
N GLU A 274 19.07 -17.83 -0.84
CA GLU A 274 17.72 -17.30 -0.59
C GLU A 274 17.80 -16.01 0.19
N ILE A 275 18.57 -15.08 -0.37
CA ILE A 275 18.34 -13.66 -0.07
C ILE A 275 17.04 -13.33 -0.82
N HIS A 276 15.90 -13.54 -0.16
CA HIS A 276 14.68 -12.89 -0.59
C HIS A 276 14.90 -11.39 -0.49
N ASP A 277 15.00 -10.74 -1.65
CA ASP A 277 14.94 -9.28 -1.77
C ASP A 277 13.61 -8.85 -1.13
N ARG A 278 13.68 -8.43 0.14
CA ARG A 278 12.54 -7.89 0.88
C ARG A 278 11.93 -6.77 0.03
N LYS A 279 10.65 -6.90 -0.29
CA LYS A 279 10.00 -5.99 -1.23
C LYS A 279 9.45 -4.78 -0.48
N LEU A 280 10.14 -3.65 -0.57
CA LEU A 280 9.58 -2.36 -0.14
C LEU A 280 8.65 -1.81 -1.24
N MET A 281 7.51 -1.27 -0.85
CA MET A 281 6.53 -0.66 -1.75
C MET A 281 6.04 0.63 -1.12
N ILE A 282 6.14 1.73 -1.86
CA ILE A 282 5.72 3.05 -1.37
C ILE A 282 4.56 3.51 -2.24
N VAL A 283 3.41 3.75 -1.60
CA VAL A 283 2.18 4.20 -2.26
C VAL A 283 1.79 5.55 -1.67
N PRO A 284 1.98 6.66 -2.40
CA PRO A 284 1.55 7.96 -1.93
C PRO A 284 0.03 8.03 -1.83
N VAL A 285 -0.49 8.40 -0.65
CA VAL A 285 -1.93 8.40 -0.37
C VAL A 285 -2.73 9.32 -1.30
N GLN A 286 -2.15 10.46 -1.67
CA GLN A 286 -2.81 11.42 -2.54
C GLN A 286 -2.92 10.89 -3.97
N VAL A 287 -1.95 10.10 -4.45
CA VAL A 287 -2.02 9.48 -5.78
C VAL A 287 -3.23 8.55 -5.84
N GLY A 288 -3.47 7.77 -4.77
CA GLY A 288 -4.69 6.98 -4.64
C GLY A 288 -5.95 7.82 -4.81
N VAL A 289 -6.08 8.91 -4.04
CA VAL A 289 -7.25 9.82 -4.10
C VAL A 289 -7.46 10.39 -5.51
N PHE A 290 -6.41 10.95 -6.11
CA PHE A 290 -6.51 11.55 -7.44
C PHE A 290 -6.78 10.50 -8.53
N SER A 291 -6.19 9.30 -8.45
CA SER A 291 -6.48 8.22 -9.38
C SER A 291 -7.95 7.77 -9.29
N MET A 292 -8.51 7.67 -8.08
CA MET A 292 -9.94 7.35 -7.92
C MET A 292 -10.83 8.46 -8.47
N ALA A 293 -10.50 9.73 -8.18
CA ALA A 293 -11.24 10.87 -8.73
C ALA A 293 -11.19 10.92 -10.26
N SER A 294 -10.00 10.72 -10.86
CA SER A 294 -9.84 10.67 -12.32
C SER A 294 -10.61 9.51 -12.94
N LEU A 295 -10.65 8.35 -12.28
CA LEU A 295 -11.43 7.20 -12.75
C LEU A 295 -12.93 7.53 -12.79
N VAL A 296 -13.46 8.12 -11.72
CA VAL A 296 -14.88 8.53 -11.64
C VAL A 296 -15.20 9.62 -12.66
N LEU A 297 -14.41 10.69 -12.74
CA LEU A 297 -14.63 11.79 -13.68
C LEU A 297 -14.52 11.32 -15.14
N GLY A 298 -13.58 10.42 -15.44
CA GLY A 298 -13.41 9.87 -16.77
C GLY A 298 -14.61 9.03 -17.22
N PHE A 299 -15.23 8.27 -16.31
CA PHE A 299 -16.47 7.55 -16.60
C PHE A 299 -17.61 8.50 -16.99
N PHE A 300 -17.86 9.52 -16.16
CA PHE A 300 -18.92 10.49 -16.44
C PHE A 300 -18.66 11.26 -17.73
N ALA A 301 -17.41 11.63 -18.02
CA ALA A 301 -17.06 12.29 -19.27
C ALA A 301 -17.33 11.39 -20.49
N ALA A 302 -16.98 10.09 -20.42
CA ALA A 302 -17.27 9.13 -21.50
C ALA A 302 -18.78 8.91 -21.72
N VAL A 303 -19.56 8.83 -20.64
CA VAL A 303 -21.03 8.73 -20.72
C VAL A 303 -21.64 9.99 -21.33
N CYS A 304 -21.18 11.17 -20.90
CA CYS A 304 -21.65 12.44 -21.48
C CYS A 304 -21.30 12.55 -22.96
N ASP A 305 -20.07 12.20 -23.35
CA ASP A 305 -19.62 12.23 -24.74
C ASP A 305 -20.48 11.30 -25.62
N GLY A 306 -20.68 10.04 -25.20
CA GLY A 306 -21.58 9.12 -25.89
C GLY A 306 -23.02 9.63 -25.96
N SER A 307 -23.53 10.26 -24.90
CA SER A 307 -24.88 10.84 -24.90
C SER A 307 -25.02 12.02 -25.86
N VAL A 308 -23.96 12.84 -26.00
CA VAL A 308 -23.94 13.95 -26.97
C VAL A 308 -23.92 13.43 -28.40
N HIS A 309 -23.07 12.42 -28.67
CA HIS A 309 -23.03 11.76 -29.97
C HIS A 309 -24.41 11.24 -30.37
N MET A 310 -25.20 10.71 -29.43
CA MET A 310 -26.55 10.23 -29.69
C MET A 310 -27.56 11.32 -30.08
N LEU A 311 -27.33 12.60 -29.69
CA LEU A 311 -28.36 13.64 -29.75
C LEU A 311 -28.16 14.70 -30.85
N ALA A 312 -26.95 14.93 -31.35
CA ALA A 312 -26.71 16.12 -32.20
C ALA A 312 -25.59 15.96 -33.22
N ASP A 313 -25.93 15.70 -34.48
CA ASP A 313 -24.96 15.53 -35.60
C ASP A 313 -24.09 16.79 -35.85
N GLN A 314 -24.60 17.99 -35.56
CA GLN A 314 -23.89 19.26 -35.82
C GLN A 314 -23.09 19.82 -34.63
N LEU A 315 -23.28 19.31 -33.41
CA LEU A 315 -22.58 19.79 -32.20
C LEU A 315 -21.57 18.79 -31.63
N VAL A 316 -21.40 17.63 -32.28
CA VAL A 316 -20.51 16.55 -31.83
C VAL A 316 -19.08 17.06 -31.62
N GLU A 317 -18.45 17.60 -32.66
CA GLU A 317 -17.01 17.93 -32.62
C GLU A 317 -16.60 18.88 -31.47
N PRO A 318 -17.26 20.04 -31.25
CA PRO A 318 -16.86 20.94 -30.17
C PRO A 318 -17.14 20.35 -28.77
N LEU A 319 -18.19 19.55 -28.62
CA LEU A 319 -18.54 18.94 -27.34
C LEU A 319 -17.64 17.75 -27.00
N SER A 320 -17.26 16.92 -27.97
CA SER A 320 -16.28 15.84 -27.78
C SER A 320 -14.89 16.39 -27.49
N ALA A 321 -14.50 17.48 -28.14
CA ALA A 321 -13.26 18.20 -27.79
C ALA A 321 -13.32 18.70 -26.33
N LEU A 322 -14.43 19.31 -25.91
CA LEU A 322 -14.62 19.74 -24.52
C LEU A 322 -14.57 18.58 -23.53
N ALA A 323 -15.22 17.44 -23.83
CA ALA A 323 -15.17 16.24 -23.02
C ALA A 323 -13.74 15.70 -22.87
N PHE A 324 -12.98 15.67 -23.97
CA PHE A 324 -11.55 15.32 -23.95
C PHE A 324 -10.73 16.28 -23.07
N PHE A 325 -10.94 17.59 -23.17
CA PHE A 325 -10.30 18.57 -22.29
C PHE A 325 -10.64 18.35 -20.81
N LEU A 326 -11.90 18.02 -20.50
CA LEU A 326 -12.35 17.70 -19.14
C LEU A 326 -11.71 16.42 -18.59
N ILE A 327 -11.32 15.46 -19.44
CA ILE A 327 -10.57 14.25 -19.04
C ILE A 327 -9.06 14.55 -18.88
N CYS A 328 -8.48 15.30 -19.83
CA CYS A 328 -7.06 15.61 -19.81
C CYS A 328 -6.67 16.56 -18.66
N MET A 329 -7.57 17.46 -18.25
CA MET A 329 -7.28 18.41 -17.17
C MET A 329 -7.00 17.69 -15.82
N PRO A 330 -7.85 16.80 -15.28
CA PRO A 330 -7.56 15.99 -14.10
C PRO A 330 -6.29 15.15 -14.24
N LEU A 331 -6.07 14.54 -15.41
CA LEU A 331 -4.86 13.75 -15.65
C LEU A 331 -3.60 14.61 -15.57
N SER A 332 -3.60 15.79 -16.19
CA SER A 332 -2.48 16.73 -16.12
C SER A 332 -2.22 17.21 -14.69
N ARG A 333 -3.28 17.47 -13.91
CA ARG A 333 -3.17 17.83 -12.49
C ARG A 333 -2.61 16.67 -11.67
N LEU A 334 -3.06 15.45 -11.94
CA LEU A 334 -2.59 14.24 -11.27
C LEU A 334 -1.10 13.99 -11.56
N VAL A 335 -0.67 14.14 -12.81
CA VAL A 335 0.74 14.05 -13.24
C VAL A 335 1.60 15.11 -12.52
N ARG A 336 1.16 16.38 -12.53
CA ARG A 336 1.86 17.48 -11.82
C ARG A 336 1.93 17.22 -10.32
N ARG A 337 0.83 16.74 -9.73
CA ARG A 337 0.75 16.46 -8.29
C ARG A 337 1.61 15.28 -7.89
N TYR A 338 1.67 14.23 -8.71
CA TYR A 338 2.60 13.11 -8.54
C TYR A 338 4.06 13.59 -8.55
N SER A 339 4.41 14.46 -9.49
CA SER A 339 5.75 15.07 -9.55
C SER A 339 6.09 15.83 -8.27
N GLN A 340 5.19 16.70 -7.79
CA GLN A 340 5.37 17.42 -6.52
C GLN A 340 5.53 16.47 -5.32
N ILE A 341 4.70 15.43 -5.26
CA ILE A 341 4.76 14.40 -4.21
C ILE A 341 6.09 13.66 -4.23
N ARG A 342 6.61 13.35 -5.42
CA ARG A 342 7.90 12.68 -5.59
C ARG A 342 9.05 13.57 -5.10
N LEU A 343 9.02 14.85 -5.43
CA LEU A 343 10.00 15.84 -4.96
C LEU A 343 9.95 15.97 -3.44
N GLU A 344 8.75 16.07 -2.87
CA GLU A 344 8.56 16.14 -1.42
C GLU A 344 9.06 14.88 -0.70
N LEU A 345 8.74 13.69 -1.22
CA LEU A 345 9.26 12.43 -0.69
C LEU A 345 10.80 12.40 -0.68
N ASN A 346 11.44 12.75 -1.80
CA ASN A 346 12.90 12.78 -1.89
C ASN A 346 13.51 13.82 -0.95
N LYS A 347 12.90 15.01 -0.85
CA LYS A 347 13.31 16.06 0.08
C LYS A 347 13.26 15.56 1.53
N GLN A 348 12.14 14.96 1.93
CA GLN A 348 11.96 14.41 3.28
C GLN A 348 12.97 13.32 3.61
N ILE A 349 13.27 12.43 2.66
CA ILE A 349 14.30 11.40 2.86
C ILE A 349 15.67 12.07 3.05
N ALA A 350 16.03 13.00 2.18
CA ALA A 350 17.33 13.67 2.20
C ALA A 350 17.56 14.51 3.48
N GLU A 351 16.52 15.19 3.94
CA GLU A 351 16.57 16.11 5.09
C GLU A 351 16.23 15.44 6.43
N PHE A 352 15.81 14.17 6.44
CA PHE A 352 15.40 13.48 7.66
C PHE A 352 16.52 13.49 8.72
N THR A 353 16.19 13.88 9.95
CA THR A 353 17.05 13.72 11.13
C THR A 353 16.28 13.13 12.31
N VAL A 354 16.94 12.32 13.13
CA VAL A 354 16.35 11.69 14.32
C VAL A 354 15.95 12.74 15.36
N SER A 355 16.71 13.83 15.46
CA SER A 355 16.45 14.92 16.41
C SER A 355 15.20 15.73 16.07
N GLN A 356 14.91 15.94 14.78
CA GLN A 356 13.74 16.71 14.32
C GLN A 356 12.48 15.85 14.15
N ALA A 357 12.60 14.53 14.07
CA ALA A 357 11.45 13.65 13.92
C ALA A 357 10.53 13.72 15.15
N ASP A 358 9.23 13.84 14.95
CA ASP A 358 8.20 13.82 15.97
C ASP A 358 8.12 12.45 16.65
N CYS A 359 7.99 12.48 17.98
CA CYS A 359 7.66 11.32 18.81
C CYS A 359 6.64 11.77 19.85
N ASN A 360 5.47 11.13 19.88
CA ASN A 360 4.39 11.53 20.80
C ASN A 360 4.70 11.15 22.25
N VAL A 361 5.52 10.12 22.45
CA VAL A 361 5.92 9.59 23.75
C VAL A 361 7.42 9.79 23.86
N SER A 362 7.87 10.52 24.87
CA SER A 362 9.28 10.81 25.10
C SER A 362 10.11 9.54 25.31
N GLU A 363 9.54 8.58 26.01
CA GLU A 363 10.14 7.30 26.35
C GLU A 363 10.43 6.48 25.09
N ASP A 364 9.51 6.50 24.11
CA ASP A 364 9.70 5.82 22.82
C ASP A 364 10.89 6.42 22.04
N ARG A 365 11.15 7.73 22.17
CA ARG A 365 12.28 8.38 21.51
C ARG A 365 13.60 7.85 22.06
N GLU A 366 13.75 7.83 23.38
CA GLU A 366 14.98 7.38 24.03
C GLU A 366 15.20 5.89 23.79
N PHE A 367 14.12 5.09 23.80
CA PHE A 367 14.18 3.69 23.39
C PHE A 367 14.66 3.53 21.94
N ILE A 368 14.05 4.24 20.98
CA ILE A 368 14.44 4.15 19.56
C ILE A 368 15.89 4.56 19.37
N LYS A 369 16.34 5.65 20.03
CA LYS A 369 17.75 6.07 19.98
C LYS A 369 18.68 4.99 20.51
N ALA A 370 18.38 4.41 21.67
CA ALA A 370 19.20 3.34 22.23
C ALA A 370 19.30 2.14 21.28
N VAL A 371 18.19 1.76 20.63
CA VAL A 371 18.18 0.70 19.62
C VAL A 371 18.99 1.10 18.39
N ILE A 372 18.84 2.32 17.88
CA ILE A 372 19.64 2.85 16.77
C ILE A 372 21.13 2.81 17.11
N THR A 373 21.52 3.33 18.27
CA THR A 373 22.90 3.33 18.74
C THR A 373 23.47 1.93 18.78
N TYR A 374 22.75 0.98 19.37
CA TYR A 374 23.21 -0.40 19.39
C TYR A 374 23.36 -1.01 17.98
N LEU A 375 22.39 -0.75 17.09
CA LEU A 375 22.37 -1.39 15.78
C LEU A 375 23.40 -0.82 14.81
N TYR A 376 23.66 0.49 14.88
CA TYR A 376 24.44 1.23 13.89
C TYR A 376 25.79 1.74 14.41
N SER A 377 26.00 1.81 15.73
CA SER A 377 27.29 2.23 16.29
C SER A 377 28.22 1.03 16.46
N GLU A 378 29.45 1.15 15.99
CA GLU A 378 30.52 0.19 16.31
C GLU A 378 31.11 0.44 17.70
N THR A 379 31.12 1.71 18.13
CA THR A 379 31.74 2.19 19.38
C THR A 379 30.73 2.35 20.52
N LEU A 380 29.44 2.05 20.28
CA LEU A 380 28.30 2.34 21.17
C LEU A 380 28.13 3.84 21.49
N SER A 381 28.82 4.73 20.78
CA SER A 381 28.58 6.17 20.81
C SER A 381 27.21 6.48 20.19
N GLU A 382 26.35 7.18 20.93
CA GLU A 382 25.01 7.57 20.46
C GLU A 382 25.09 8.44 19.21
N ILE A 383 25.99 9.42 19.22
CA ILE A 383 26.19 10.38 18.12
C ILE A 383 26.58 9.64 16.84
N ASP A 384 27.55 8.73 16.94
CA ASP A 384 28.03 7.96 15.78
C ASP A 384 26.95 7.00 15.26
N GLY A 385 26.21 6.35 16.17
CA GLY A 385 25.11 5.45 15.81
C GLY A 385 23.95 6.15 15.11
N ILE A 386 23.56 7.33 15.61
CA ILE A 386 22.51 8.15 14.97
C ILE A 386 22.99 8.66 13.60
N ALA A 387 24.22 9.15 13.49
CA ALA A 387 24.77 9.62 12.22
C ALA A 387 24.85 8.48 11.18
N ALA A 388 25.31 7.30 11.59
CA ALA A 388 25.37 6.10 10.75
C ALA A 388 23.97 5.63 10.31
N PHE A 389 22.99 5.66 11.23
CA PHE A 389 21.59 5.36 10.92
C PHE A 389 21.01 6.34 9.91
N GLU A 390 21.15 7.65 10.13
CA GLU A 390 20.64 8.66 9.20
C GLU A 390 21.27 8.52 7.82
N HIS A 391 22.59 8.29 7.75
CA HIS A 391 23.28 8.05 6.50
C HIS A 391 22.76 6.76 5.80
N ALA A 392 22.61 5.67 6.55
CA ALA A 392 22.08 4.41 6.02
C ALA A 392 20.63 4.55 5.54
N LEU A 393 19.78 5.26 6.29
CA LEU A 393 18.41 5.56 5.91
C LEU A 393 18.38 6.39 4.62
N ARG A 394 19.05 7.55 4.59
CA ARG A 394 19.10 8.45 3.43
C ARG A 394 19.57 7.71 2.18
N SER A 395 20.65 6.95 2.27
CA SER A 395 21.20 6.22 1.12
C SER A 395 20.30 5.06 0.68
N ARG A 396 19.93 4.14 1.58
CA ARG A 396 19.23 2.89 1.23
C ARG A 396 17.76 3.10 0.92
N VAL A 397 17.07 3.96 1.68
CA VAL A 397 15.68 4.31 1.37
C VAL A 397 15.61 5.01 0.03
N GLN A 398 16.49 5.97 -0.24
CA GLN A 398 16.55 6.65 -1.54
C GLN A 398 16.82 5.67 -2.68
N GLN A 399 17.77 4.75 -2.54
CA GLN A 399 18.04 3.72 -3.55
C GLN A 399 16.82 2.83 -3.83
N ASN A 400 16.10 2.39 -2.78
CA ASN A 400 14.88 1.59 -2.95
C ASN A 400 13.76 2.40 -3.59
N VAL A 401 13.58 3.64 -3.14
CA VAL A 401 12.62 4.59 -3.70
C VAL A 401 12.88 4.82 -5.19
N ASP A 402 14.14 5.01 -5.59
CA ASP A 402 14.54 5.18 -6.99
C ASP A 402 14.42 3.88 -7.79
N LYS A 403 14.62 2.72 -7.17
CA LYS A 403 14.35 1.41 -7.80
C LYS A 403 12.86 1.20 -8.07
N ILE A 404 11.99 1.61 -7.14
CA ILE A 404 10.54 1.40 -7.21
C ILE A 404 9.87 2.42 -8.13
N LEU A 405 10.21 3.70 -7.96
CA LEU A 405 9.56 4.82 -8.64
C LEU A 405 10.34 5.32 -9.85
N GLY A 406 11.55 4.81 -10.08
CA GLY A 406 12.51 5.26 -11.09
C GLY A 406 13.39 6.42 -10.62
N SER A 407 14.56 6.54 -11.24
CA SER A 407 15.55 7.61 -11.01
C SER A 407 15.20 8.95 -11.67
N ARG A 408 14.13 8.97 -12.48
CA ARG A 408 13.59 10.15 -13.16
C ARG A 408 12.09 10.26 -12.87
N LEU A 409 11.44 11.32 -13.33
CA LEU A 409 9.97 11.53 -13.30
C LEU A 409 9.21 10.49 -14.13
N THR A 410 9.45 9.20 -13.87
CA THR A 410 8.73 8.09 -14.46
C THR A 410 7.37 8.01 -13.80
N TYR A 411 6.35 8.18 -14.64
CA TYR A 411 4.97 8.08 -14.20
C TYR A 411 4.59 6.59 -14.11
N PRO A 412 3.93 6.18 -13.02
CA PRO A 412 3.38 4.83 -12.92
C PRO A 412 2.45 4.55 -14.11
N TRP A 413 2.75 3.52 -14.90
CA TRP A 413 1.93 3.11 -16.05
C TRP A 413 0.46 2.87 -15.68
N ARG A 414 0.18 2.46 -14.44
CA ARG A 414 -1.18 2.31 -13.91
C ARG A 414 -2.01 3.60 -13.99
N MET A 415 -1.37 4.76 -13.83
CA MET A 415 -2.02 6.06 -13.97
C MET A 415 -2.38 6.33 -15.44
N ALA A 416 -1.47 5.99 -16.37
CA ALA A 416 -1.75 6.10 -17.79
C ALA A 416 -2.89 5.16 -18.22
N LEU A 417 -2.90 3.93 -17.73
CA LEU A 417 -3.98 2.98 -18.02
C LEU A 417 -5.34 3.48 -17.53
N ALA A 418 -5.43 4.03 -16.33
CA ALA A 418 -6.69 4.58 -15.82
C ALA A 418 -7.23 5.72 -16.71
N GLY A 419 -6.35 6.52 -17.31
CA GLY A 419 -6.73 7.56 -18.28
C GLY A 419 -7.14 7.00 -19.65
N MET A 420 -6.42 6.00 -20.16
CA MET A 420 -6.71 5.39 -21.47
C MET A 420 -7.94 4.49 -21.45
N PHE A 421 -8.26 3.88 -20.31
CA PHE A 421 -9.36 2.92 -20.16
C PHE A 421 -10.70 3.44 -20.69
N TRP A 422 -11.08 4.66 -20.32
CA TRP A 422 -12.36 5.23 -20.75
C TRP A 422 -12.41 5.52 -22.24
N GLN A 423 -11.29 5.99 -22.82
CA GLN A 423 -11.18 6.23 -24.25
C GLN A 423 -11.28 4.93 -25.04
N THR A 424 -10.65 3.86 -24.56
CA THR A 424 -10.72 2.54 -25.19
C THR A 424 -12.15 1.99 -25.18
N ILE A 425 -12.83 2.01 -24.03
CA ILE A 425 -14.19 1.48 -23.95
C ILE A 425 -15.18 2.33 -24.73
N HIS A 426 -15.07 3.66 -24.67
CA HIS A 426 -15.90 4.55 -25.46
C HIS A 426 -15.69 4.35 -26.98
N GLY A 427 -14.44 4.14 -27.41
CA GLY A 427 -14.13 3.80 -28.79
C GLY A 427 -14.81 2.51 -29.25
N LEU A 428 -15.00 1.51 -28.37
CA LEU A 428 -15.75 0.30 -28.70
C LEU A 428 -17.23 0.61 -28.98
N ASP A 429 -17.86 1.49 -28.21
CA ASP A 429 -19.25 1.90 -28.44
C ASP A 429 -19.42 2.56 -29.82
N VAL A 430 -18.50 3.44 -30.20
CA VAL A 430 -18.52 4.12 -31.51
C VAL A 430 -18.35 3.11 -32.64
N VAL A 431 -17.37 2.21 -32.53
CA VAL A 431 -17.13 1.18 -33.57
C VAL A 431 -18.31 0.22 -33.69
N ALA A 432 -18.91 -0.22 -32.57
CA ALA A 432 -20.08 -1.09 -32.60
C ALA A 432 -21.25 -0.42 -33.32
N ALA A 433 -21.48 0.86 -33.05
CA ALA A 433 -22.55 1.61 -33.69
C ALA A 433 -22.37 1.71 -35.22
N LEU A 434 -21.15 1.95 -35.68
CA LEU A 434 -20.83 2.00 -37.11
C LEU A 434 -21.07 0.65 -37.80
N LEU A 435 -20.61 -0.46 -37.20
CA LEU A 435 -20.75 -1.79 -37.76
C LEU A 435 -22.22 -2.24 -37.86
N VAL A 436 -23.03 -1.97 -36.83
CA VAL A 436 -24.46 -2.30 -36.84
C VAL A 436 -25.18 -1.49 -37.92
N ARG A 437 -24.85 -0.20 -38.08
CA ARG A 437 -25.45 0.65 -39.11
C ARG A 437 -25.12 0.19 -40.52
N GLU A 438 -23.88 -0.22 -40.76
CA GLU A 438 -23.44 -0.79 -42.04
C GLU A 438 -24.25 -2.08 -42.35
N HIS A 439 -24.39 -2.96 -41.36
CA HIS A 439 -25.16 -4.20 -41.52
C HIS A 439 -26.66 -3.97 -41.81
N LEU A 440 -27.27 -2.97 -41.18
CA LEU A 440 -28.66 -2.58 -41.44
C LEU A 440 -28.83 -1.97 -42.84
N ALA A 441 -27.89 -1.12 -43.27
CA ALA A 441 -27.93 -0.53 -44.61
C ALA A 441 -27.82 -1.59 -45.72
N ASP A 442 -26.98 -2.61 -45.52
CA ASP A 442 -26.88 -3.74 -46.45
C ASP A 442 -28.18 -4.58 -46.47
N SER A 443 -28.81 -4.76 -45.31
CA SER A 443 -30.08 -5.49 -45.21
C SER A 443 -31.21 -4.77 -45.94
N ASP A 444 -31.33 -3.44 -45.75
CA ASP A 444 -32.31 -2.61 -46.44
C ASP A 444 -32.07 -2.56 -47.96
N ALA A 445 -30.81 -2.59 -48.40
CA ALA A 445 -30.46 -2.64 -49.82
C ALA A 445 -30.91 -3.95 -50.49
N VAL A 446 -30.71 -5.08 -49.80
CA VAL A 446 -31.14 -6.41 -50.28
C VAL A 446 -32.67 -6.51 -50.31
N GLU A 447 -33.36 -6.03 -49.27
CA GLU A 447 -34.83 -6.01 -49.26
C GLU A 447 -35.40 -5.06 -50.34
N GLY A 448 -34.78 -3.90 -50.54
CA GLY A 448 -35.18 -2.95 -51.60
C GLY A 448 -34.99 -3.49 -53.01
N GLU A 449 -33.95 -4.28 -53.25
CA GLU A 449 -33.72 -4.95 -54.53
C GLU A 449 -34.68 -6.12 -54.75
N ALA A 450 -34.96 -6.92 -53.70
CA ALA A 450 -35.97 -7.98 -53.75
C ALA A 450 -37.40 -7.43 -53.93
N ALA A 451 -37.68 -6.24 -53.41
CA ALA A 451 -38.97 -5.59 -53.52
C ALA A 451 -39.19 -4.84 -54.84
N ARG A 452 -38.16 -4.67 -55.71
CA ARG A 452 -38.38 -4.16 -57.08
C ARG A 452 -39.22 -5.19 -57.84
N PRO A 453 -40.51 -4.89 -58.12
CA PRO A 453 -41.35 -5.82 -58.84
C PRO A 453 -40.70 -6.09 -60.20
N GLU A 454 -40.88 -7.31 -60.69
CA GLU A 454 -40.48 -7.85 -62.00
C GLU A 454 -41.14 -7.11 -63.19
N GLN A 455 -41.38 -5.80 -63.08
CA GLN A 455 -41.99 -4.92 -64.08
C GLN A 455 -41.05 -4.62 -65.25
N GLN A 456 -39.76 -4.94 -65.15
CA GLN A 456 -38.78 -4.69 -66.22
C GLN A 456 -38.66 -5.84 -67.25
N SER A 457 -39.27 -7.01 -67.00
CA SER A 457 -39.24 -8.13 -67.96
C SER A 457 -40.40 -8.17 -68.97
N ARG A 458 -41.43 -7.31 -68.84
CA ARG A 458 -42.60 -7.28 -69.74
C ARG A 458 -42.54 -6.28 -70.89
N SER A 459 -41.48 -5.51 -71.06
CA SER A 459 -41.39 -4.48 -72.14
C SER A 459 -40.66 -4.91 -73.42
N TRP A 460 -40.20 -6.16 -73.56
CA TRP A 460 -39.38 -6.61 -74.71
C TRP A 460 -40.08 -7.57 -75.69
N SER A 461 -41.42 -7.69 -75.70
CA SER A 461 -42.15 -8.59 -76.61
C SER A 461 -43.12 -7.90 -77.59
N LYS A 462 -42.90 -6.63 -77.93
CA LYS A 462 -43.62 -5.96 -79.03
C LYS A 462 -42.64 -5.18 -79.91
N GLY A 463 -42.25 -5.78 -81.02
CA GLY A 463 -41.40 -5.21 -82.06
C GLY A 463 -41.17 -6.24 -83.14
#